data_AF-A0AAJ2MPN0-F1
#
_entry.id   AF-A0AAJ2MPN0-F1
#
_cell.length_a   1.000
_cell.length_b   1.000
_cell.length_c   1.000
_cell.angle_alpha   90.00
_cell.angle_beta   90.00
_cell.angle_gamma   90.00
#
_symmetry.space_group_name_H-M   'P 1'
#
loop_
_entity.id
_entity.type
_entity.pdbx_description
1 polymer ?
#
loop_
_entity_poly.entity_id
_entity_poly.type
_entity_poly.pdbx_seq_one_letter_code
_entity_poly.pdbx_strand_id
1 'polypeptide(L)'
;MISKGFKDGHFQIGEGSISGTIACMLAILSFLGVLAFHFPEYLTTPELRQSYNVDIIRSLIFVALVVSGSLGLLNFIRNKNKRFGFVAWVFVSLAIAFGGHQVEVEPFANHKVSLGLDWFILDLLGSTLIFIFIEKWLPHKPEQPILRPEWQGDLNHFLVNHLAIGFVLLVTNQFVQSTFSWAISSTVQSFIAGLPFVLQLLLILLVADLMQYAAHRAYHEIPFLWRFHSVHHSAKHLDWLAGSRQHMFELIATRCLVLTPIFILGFSKDIISIYVIIVGVQAVFNHANVQVNFGWLRYLIVSPQFHHWHHASDKAAIDRNYAAHFSFLDYLFGTAVRGQKEWPEQYGVVGDYMPVGMFKQQLYPLGLAKKDTK
;
A
#
# COMPACT_ATOMS: atom_id res chain seq x y z
N MET A 1 -6.81 7.93 -19.91
CA MET A 1 -6.18 7.68 -21.23
C MET A 1 -5.82 6.20 -21.46
N ILE A 2 -5.49 5.43 -20.42
CA ILE A 2 -5.12 4.00 -20.49
C ILE A 2 -6.34 3.06 -20.60
N SER A 3 -7.53 3.47 -20.12
CA SER A 3 -8.74 2.61 -20.11
C SER A 3 -9.30 2.24 -21.50
N LYS A 4 -8.97 2.97 -22.56
CA LYS A 4 -9.45 2.70 -23.93
C LYS A 4 -8.76 1.48 -24.60
N GLY A 5 -7.75 0.89 -23.96
CA GLY A 5 -6.99 -0.24 -24.50
C GLY A 5 -7.42 -1.62 -24.01
N PHE A 6 -8.43 -1.71 -23.13
CA PHE A 6 -8.86 -2.95 -22.49
C PHE A 6 -10.35 -3.15 -22.73
N LYS A 7 -10.73 -4.29 -23.31
CA LYS A 7 -12.14 -4.66 -23.46
C LYS A 7 -12.65 -5.17 -22.11
N ASP A 8 -13.58 -4.45 -21.52
CA ASP A 8 -14.21 -4.77 -20.23
C ASP A 8 -13.21 -4.91 -19.05
N GLY A 9 -12.02 -4.31 -19.17
CA GLY A 9 -10.95 -4.39 -18.16
C GLY A 9 -10.07 -5.65 -18.22
N HIS A 10 -10.40 -6.64 -19.07
CA HIS A 10 -9.63 -7.87 -19.19
C HIS A 10 -8.48 -7.76 -20.19
N PHE A 11 -7.38 -8.45 -19.89
CA PHE A 11 -6.26 -8.62 -20.81
C PHE A 11 -6.58 -9.70 -21.85
N GLN A 12 -6.38 -9.41 -23.13
CA GLN A 12 -6.52 -10.37 -24.23
C GLN A 12 -5.16 -10.75 -24.81
N ILE A 13 -4.93 -12.05 -24.94
CA ILE A 13 -3.72 -12.58 -25.61
C ILE A 13 -3.77 -12.21 -27.09
N GLY A 14 -2.63 -11.77 -27.64
CA GLY A 14 -2.49 -11.40 -29.05
C GLY A 14 -2.82 -9.95 -29.40
N GLU A 15 -3.38 -9.16 -28.48
CA GLU A 15 -3.63 -7.72 -28.73
C GLU A 15 -2.45 -6.81 -28.36
N GLY A 16 -1.45 -7.36 -27.65
CA GLY A 16 -0.30 -6.61 -27.15
C GLY A 16 -0.55 -5.80 -25.88
N SER A 17 -1.72 -5.95 -25.27
CA SER A 17 -2.07 -5.26 -24.02
C SER A 17 -1.23 -5.77 -22.84
N ILE A 18 -1.02 -7.08 -22.74
CA ILE A 18 -0.19 -7.70 -21.69
C ILE A 18 1.28 -7.27 -21.83
N SER A 19 1.90 -7.60 -22.98
CA SER A 19 3.32 -7.30 -23.23
C SER A 19 3.59 -5.81 -23.18
N GLY A 20 2.64 -4.98 -23.64
CA GLY A 20 2.73 -3.53 -23.54
C GLY A 20 2.68 -2.99 -22.13
N THR A 21 1.77 -3.51 -21.30
CA THR A 21 1.66 -3.07 -19.91
C THR A 21 2.91 -3.44 -19.12
N ILE A 22 3.42 -4.68 -19.30
CA ILE A 22 4.67 -5.13 -18.69
C ILE A 22 5.85 -4.25 -19.16
N ALA A 23 5.95 -4.00 -20.47
CA ALA A 23 7.01 -3.15 -21.03
C ALA A 23 6.95 -1.72 -20.45
N CYS A 24 5.78 -1.09 -20.44
CA CYS A 24 5.61 0.25 -19.86
C CYS A 24 5.97 0.27 -18.37
N MET A 25 5.48 -0.69 -17.59
CA MET A 25 5.75 -0.76 -16.16
C MET A 25 7.25 -0.86 -15.88
N LEU A 26 7.94 -1.81 -16.53
CA LEU A 26 9.38 -1.99 -16.35
C LEU A 26 10.16 -0.75 -16.84
N ALA A 27 9.81 -0.16 -17.98
CA ALA A 27 10.49 1.04 -18.48
C ALA A 27 10.37 2.22 -17.52
N ILE A 28 9.15 2.47 -17.02
CA ILE A 28 8.87 3.57 -16.10
C ILE A 28 9.59 3.34 -14.78
N LEU A 29 9.50 2.14 -14.19
CA LEU A 29 10.17 1.82 -12.94
C LEU A 29 11.71 1.90 -13.08
N SER A 30 12.27 1.42 -14.19
CA SER A 30 13.71 1.57 -14.45
C SER A 30 14.11 3.03 -14.59
N PHE A 31 13.33 3.85 -15.30
CA PHE A 31 13.61 5.28 -15.40
C PHE A 31 13.52 5.99 -14.04
N LEU A 32 12.52 5.67 -13.22
CA LEU A 32 12.40 6.21 -11.87
C LEU A 32 13.57 5.75 -10.98
N GLY A 33 14.03 4.51 -11.12
CA GLY A 33 15.21 4.00 -10.42
C GLY A 33 16.50 4.71 -10.84
N VAL A 34 16.64 5.01 -12.13
CA VAL A 34 17.73 5.84 -12.68
C VAL A 34 17.71 7.25 -12.07
N LEU A 35 16.53 7.87 -11.98
CA LEU A 35 16.38 9.17 -11.31
C LEU A 35 16.72 9.10 -9.82
N ALA A 36 16.30 8.04 -9.12
CA ALA A 36 16.64 7.84 -7.73
C ALA A 36 18.15 7.71 -7.50
N PHE A 37 18.89 7.15 -8.47
CA PHE A 37 20.36 7.08 -8.42
C PHE A 37 21.05 8.41 -8.71
N HIS A 38 20.47 9.23 -9.59
CA HIS A 38 20.97 10.59 -9.87
C HIS A 38 20.73 11.58 -8.72
N PHE A 39 19.57 11.47 -8.07
CA PHE A 39 19.13 12.40 -7.03
C PHE A 39 18.84 11.67 -5.71
N PRO A 40 19.81 10.90 -5.17
CA PRO A 40 19.53 10.01 -4.06
C PRO A 40 19.21 10.78 -2.76
N GLU A 41 19.72 12.00 -2.63
CA GLU A 41 19.41 12.92 -1.52
C GLU A 41 17.93 13.34 -1.43
N TYR A 42 17.21 13.36 -2.56
CA TYR A 42 15.80 13.76 -2.61
C TYR A 42 14.84 12.61 -2.83
N LEU A 43 15.27 11.54 -3.49
CA LEU A 43 14.39 10.48 -4.01
C LEU A 43 14.60 9.12 -3.33
N THR A 44 15.62 8.99 -2.47
CA THR A 44 15.91 7.75 -1.76
C THR A 44 15.84 7.98 -0.25
N THR A 45 15.26 7.03 0.47
CA THR A 45 15.28 7.02 1.93
C THR A 45 16.64 6.56 2.45
N PRO A 46 17.22 7.25 3.45
CA PRO A 46 18.51 6.89 4.03
C PRO A 46 18.62 5.43 4.46
N GLU A 47 17.56 4.90 5.05
CA GLU A 47 17.51 3.54 5.59
C GLU A 47 17.58 2.49 4.48
N LEU A 48 16.80 2.68 3.41
CA LEU A 48 16.75 1.73 2.30
C LEU A 48 18.07 1.75 1.52
N ARG A 49 18.70 2.91 1.33
CA ARG A 49 20.01 3.03 0.67
C ARG A 49 21.09 2.16 1.30
N GLN A 50 21.06 1.99 2.62
CA GLN A 50 22.02 1.17 3.37
C GLN A 50 21.70 -0.33 3.32
N SER A 51 20.49 -0.70 2.87
CA SER A 51 19.99 -2.08 2.93
C SER A 51 20.19 -2.90 1.66
N TYR A 52 20.40 -2.26 0.49
CA TYR A 52 20.54 -2.96 -0.78
C TYR A 52 21.92 -2.78 -1.42
N ASN A 53 22.35 -3.82 -2.15
CA ASN A 53 23.58 -3.79 -2.93
C ASN A 53 23.32 -3.06 -4.27
N VAL A 54 24.11 -2.01 -4.54
CA VAL A 54 23.97 -1.18 -5.74
C VAL A 54 24.14 -1.99 -7.02
N ASP A 55 25.09 -2.94 -7.05
CA ASP A 55 25.36 -3.75 -8.24
C ASP A 55 24.20 -4.69 -8.57
N ILE A 56 23.50 -5.19 -7.54
CA ILE A 56 22.26 -5.96 -7.72
C ILE A 56 21.20 -5.07 -8.35
N ILE A 57 20.97 -3.87 -7.83
CA ILE A 57 19.97 -2.94 -8.40
C ILE A 57 20.32 -2.53 -9.83
N ARG A 58 21.60 -2.25 -10.12
CA ARG A 58 22.07 -1.97 -11.50
C ARG A 58 21.77 -3.15 -12.42
N SER A 59 22.06 -4.37 -11.99
CA SER A 59 21.76 -5.58 -12.77
C SER A 59 20.26 -5.73 -13.03
N LEU A 60 19.43 -5.46 -12.02
CA LEU A 60 17.97 -5.49 -12.16
C LEU A 60 17.47 -4.41 -13.14
N ILE A 61 17.97 -3.18 -13.05
CA ILE A 61 17.63 -2.09 -13.99
C ILE A 61 18.04 -2.49 -15.41
N PHE A 62 19.24 -3.04 -15.60
CA PHE A 62 19.70 -3.49 -16.92
C PHE A 62 18.77 -4.55 -17.52
N VAL A 63 18.49 -5.63 -16.76
CA VAL A 63 17.60 -6.71 -17.21
C VAL A 63 16.20 -6.15 -17.51
N ALA A 64 15.66 -5.29 -16.64
CA ALA A 64 14.35 -4.68 -16.82
C ALA A 64 14.28 -3.81 -18.09
N LEU A 65 15.31 -3.01 -18.38
CA LEU A 65 15.41 -2.20 -19.60
C LEU A 65 15.50 -3.07 -20.86
N VAL A 66 16.28 -4.15 -20.83
CA VAL A 66 16.40 -5.09 -21.97
C VAL A 66 15.06 -5.79 -22.23
N VAL A 67 14.42 -6.33 -21.20
CA VAL A 67 13.12 -6.99 -21.31
C VAL A 67 12.06 -5.98 -21.79
N SER A 68 12.03 -4.79 -21.20
CA SER A 68 11.09 -3.74 -21.57
C SER A 68 11.27 -3.27 -23.02
N GLY A 69 12.50 -2.96 -23.44
CA GLY A 69 12.80 -2.55 -24.81
C GLY A 69 12.42 -3.63 -25.82
N SER A 70 12.71 -4.90 -25.51
CA SER A 70 12.36 -6.05 -26.36
C SER A 70 10.86 -6.22 -26.50
N LEU A 71 10.12 -6.25 -25.39
CA LEU A 71 8.66 -6.37 -25.39
C LEU A 71 7.99 -5.14 -26.01
N GLY A 72 8.49 -3.94 -25.72
CA GLY A 72 8.02 -2.68 -26.27
C GLY A 72 8.19 -2.62 -27.78
N LEU A 73 9.33 -3.09 -28.30
CA LEU A 73 9.61 -3.15 -29.74
C LEU A 73 8.70 -4.17 -30.42
N LEU A 74 8.60 -5.36 -29.86
CA LEU A 74 7.70 -6.40 -30.35
C LEU A 74 6.26 -5.90 -30.39
N ASN A 75 5.83 -5.17 -29.37
CA ASN A 75 4.49 -4.60 -29.31
C ASN A 75 4.27 -3.49 -30.34
N PHE A 76 5.25 -2.61 -30.53
CA PHE A 76 5.19 -1.54 -31.51
C PHE A 76 5.14 -2.08 -32.96
N ILE A 77 5.89 -3.15 -33.24
CA ILE A 77 5.97 -3.75 -34.58
C ILE A 77 4.76 -4.64 -34.88
N ARG A 78 4.42 -5.58 -33.98
CA ARG A 78 3.54 -6.72 -34.30
C ARG A 78 2.09 -6.57 -33.85
N ASN A 79 1.79 -5.73 -32.87
CA ASN A 79 0.48 -5.75 -32.22
C ASN A 79 -0.42 -4.60 -32.67
N LYS A 80 -1.72 -4.77 -32.39
CA LYS A 80 -2.75 -3.77 -32.71
C LYS A 80 -2.56 -2.49 -31.90
N ASN A 81 -2.20 -2.60 -30.62
CA ASN A 81 -2.04 -1.45 -29.74
C ASN A 81 -0.58 -1.01 -29.61
N LYS A 82 -0.11 -0.26 -30.62
CA LYS A 82 1.27 0.25 -30.68
C LYS A 82 1.61 1.31 -29.64
N ARG A 83 0.61 1.92 -29.00
CA ARG A 83 0.81 3.03 -28.05
C ARG A 83 1.61 2.61 -26.84
N PHE A 84 1.33 1.44 -26.28
CA PHE A 84 2.10 0.92 -25.15
C PHE A 84 3.56 0.65 -25.54
N GLY A 85 3.79 0.08 -26.72
CA GLY A 85 5.15 -0.10 -27.24
C GLY A 85 5.91 1.22 -27.39
N PHE A 86 5.25 2.26 -27.92
CA PHE A 86 5.83 3.60 -28.04
C PHE A 86 6.17 4.22 -26.68
N VAL A 87 5.24 4.19 -25.72
CA VAL A 87 5.47 4.73 -24.37
C VAL A 87 6.62 4.00 -23.67
N ALA A 88 6.67 2.66 -23.76
CA ALA A 88 7.76 1.89 -23.20
C ALA A 88 9.12 2.34 -23.79
N TRP A 89 9.22 2.49 -25.11
CA TRP A 89 10.45 2.95 -25.76
C TRP A 89 10.85 4.37 -25.39
N VAL A 90 9.91 5.30 -25.23
CA VAL A 90 10.21 6.65 -24.73
C VAL A 90 10.91 6.57 -23.37
N PHE A 91 10.38 5.79 -22.43
CA PHE A 91 10.98 5.65 -21.10
C PHE A 91 12.28 4.86 -21.10
N VAL A 92 12.44 3.84 -21.95
CA VAL A 92 13.72 3.14 -22.15
C VAL A 92 14.79 4.12 -22.67
N SER A 93 14.46 4.92 -23.69
CA SER A 93 15.37 5.92 -24.24
C SER A 93 15.73 6.99 -23.21
N LEU A 94 14.77 7.46 -22.41
CA LEU A 94 15.03 8.39 -21.31
C LEU A 94 15.95 7.77 -20.25
N ALA A 95 15.70 6.53 -19.84
CA ALA A 95 16.56 5.83 -18.88
C ALA A 95 18.00 5.72 -19.39
N ILE A 96 18.19 5.33 -20.66
CA ILE A 96 19.52 5.25 -21.28
C ILE A 96 20.18 6.63 -21.38
N ALA A 97 19.43 7.66 -21.78
CA ALA A 97 19.94 9.03 -21.90
C ALA A 97 20.42 9.59 -20.55
N PHE A 98 19.79 9.17 -19.45
CA PHE A 98 20.20 9.49 -18.09
C PHE A 98 21.22 8.46 -17.54
N GLY A 99 21.96 7.73 -18.37
CA GLY A 99 23.05 6.83 -17.95
C GLY A 99 22.64 5.39 -17.62
N GLY A 100 21.34 5.08 -17.67
CA GLY A 100 20.81 3.72 -17.58
C GLY A 100 21.28 2.97 -16.33
N HIS A 101 21.72 1.72 -16.51
CA HIS A 101 22.17 0.91 -15.39
C HIS A 101 23.57 1.29 -14.84
N GLN A 102 24.28 2.21 -15.49
CA GLN A 102 25.66 2.57 -15.13
C GLN A 102 25.74 3.88 -14.34
N VAL A 103 24.60 4.49 -13.99
CA VAL A 103 24.56 5.72 -13.19
C VAL A 103 25.40 5.56 -11.92
N GLU A 104 26.30 6.51 -11.72
CA GLU A 104 27.11 6.62 -10.51
C GLU A 104 26.22 7.03 -9.34
N VAL A 105 26.39 6.34 -8.21
CA VAL A 105 25.61 6.60 -7.00
C VAL A 105 26.57 7.24 -6.00
N GLU A 106 26.59 8.56 -5.99
CA GLU A 106 27.40 9.32 -5.06
C GLU A 106 26.91 9.12 -3.61
N PRO A 107 27.83 9.08 -2.63
CA PRO A 107 27.46 9.21 -1.23
C PRO A 107 26.78 10.57 -1.00
N PHE A 108 25.64 10.58 -0.32
CA PHE A 108 24.94 11.81 0.03
C PHE A 108 24.72 11.90 1.55
N ALA A 109 24.62 13.11 2.06
CA ALA A 109 24.36 13.34 3.48
C ALA A 109 22.91 12.97 3.84
N ASN A 110 22.67 12.53 5.07
CA ASN A 110 21.31 12.32 5.57
C ASN A 110 20.57 13.68 5.65
N HIS A 111 19.86 14.05 4.57
CA HIS A 111 18.90 15.13 4.61
C HIS A 111 17.66 14.70 5.41
N LYS A 112 17.05 15.66 6.11
CA LYS A 112 15.94 15.36 7.04
C LYS A 112 14.64 14.91 6.35
N VAL A 113 14.50 15.16 5.04
CA VAL A 113 13.29 14.82 4.28
C VAL A 113 13.70 14.37 2.87
N SER A 114 13.38 13.12 2.54
CA SER A 114 13.40 12.61 1.17
C SER A 114 12.01 12.10 0.77
N LEU A 115 11.75 12.10 -0.53
CA LEU A 115 10.61 11.42 -1.13
C LEU A 115 10.89 9.92 -1.17
N GLY A 116 9.92 9.10 -0.79
CA GLY A 116 10.03 7.64 -0.81
C GLY A 116 9.87 7.03 -2.20
N LEU A 117 10.57 7.55 -3.22
CA LEU A 117 10.45 7.03 -4.59
C LEU A 117 11.02 5.61 -4.69
N ASP A 118 12.11 5.33 -4.00
CA ASP A 118 12.69 4.00 -3.82
C ASP A 118 11.69 2.99 -3.23
N TRP A 119 11.01 3.36 -2.14
CA TRP A 119 9.95 2.55 -1.54
C TRP A 119 8.78 2.34 -2.48
N PHE A 120 8.34 3.39 -3.19
CA PHE A 120 7.30 3.27 -4.20
C PHE A 120 7.68 2.25 -5.28
N ILE A 121 8.90 2.30 -5.82
CA ILE A 121 9.36 1.39 -6.88
C ILE A 121 9.37 -0.05 -6.37
N LEU A 122 10.02 -0.28 -5.22
CA LEU A 122 10.20 -1.63 -4.67
C LEU A 122 8.88 -2.24 -4.21
N ASP A 123 8.04 -1.47 -3.50
CA ASP A 123 6.74 -1.98 -3.04
C ASP A 123 5.79 -2.17 -4.22
N LEU A 124 5.74 -1.25 -5.19
CA LEU A 124 4.89 -1.45 -6.37
C LEU A 124 5.29 -2.72 -7.13
N LEU A 125 6.58 -2.94 -7.36
CA LEU A 125 7.07 -4.13 -8.06
C LEU A 125 6.81 -5.40 -7.23
N GLY A 126 7.18 -5.39 -5.95
CA GLY A 126 7.03 -6.54 -5.04
C GLY A 126 5.57 -6.93 -4.85
N SER A 127 4.71 -5.97 -4.51
CA SER A 127 3.29 -6.19 -4.31
C SER A 127 2.59 -6.63 -5.61
N THR A 128 2.94 -6.04 -6.76
CA THR A 128 2.41 -6.49 -8.07
C THR A 128 2.79 -7.95 -8.33
N LEU A 129 4.05 -8.34 -8.13
CA LEU A 129 4.50 -9.71 -8.40
C LEU A 129 3.88 -10.74 -7.44
N ILE A 130 3.82 -10.41 -6.15
CA ILE A 130 3.34 -11.32 -5.11
C ILE A 130 1.82 -11.42 -5.14
N PHE A 131 1.12 -10.29 -5.04
CA PHE A 131 -0.32 -10.33 -4.81
C PHE A 131 -1.12 -10.57 -6.07
N ILE A 132 -0.72 -10.07 -7.25
CA ILE A 132 -1.40 -10.47 -8.49
C ILE A 132 -1.26 -11.98 -8.70
N PHE A 133 -0.09 -12.56 -8.40
CA PHE A 133 0.08 -14.00 -8.48
C PHE A 133 -0.86 -14.75 -7.53
N ILE A 134 -0.91 -14.37 -6.25
CA ILE A 134 -1.76 -15.03 -5.26
C ILE A 134 -3.25 -14.83 -5.57
N GLU A 135 -3.68 -13.62 -5.97
CA GLU A 135 -5.06 -13.34 -6.35
C GLU A 135 -5.53 -14.10 -7.60
N LYS A 136 -4.61 -14.51 -8.47
CA LYS A 136 -4.93 -15.35 -9.63
C LYS A 136 -4.77 -16.84 -9.37
N TRP A 137 -3.97 -17.22 -8.39
CA TRP A 137 -3.86 -18.61 -7.96
C TRP A 137 -5.04 -19.04 -7.06
N LEU A 138 -5.45 -18.18 -6.12
CA LEU A 138 -6.50 -18.46 -5.14
C LEU A 138 -7.58 -17.35 -5.14
N PRO A 139 -8.24 -17.06 -6.27
CA PRO A 139 -9.17 -15.94 -6.37
C PRO A 139 -10.43 -16.13 -5.51
N HIS A 140 -10.84 -15.09 -4.79
CA HIS A 140 -12.21 -15.02 -4.25
C HIS A 140 -13.24 -14.65 -5.33
N LYS A 141 -12.94 -13.64 -6.17
CA LYS A 141 -13.71 -13.25 -7.36
C LYS A 141 -12.90 -13.55 -8.62
N PRO A 142 -13.05 -14.74 -9.26
CA PRO A 142 -12.25 -15.14 -10.42
C PRO A 142 -12.39 -14.21 -11.62
N GLU A 143 -13.61 -13.69 -11.83
CA GLU A 143 -13.95 -12.79 -12.92
C GLU A 143 -13.43 -11.36 -12.74
N GLN A 144 -12.87 -11.00 -11.57
CA GLN A 144 -12.35 -9.64 -11.38
C GLN A 144 -11.08 -9.42 -12.23
N PRO A 145 -11.06 -8.45 -13.16
CA PRO A 145 -9.87 -8.13 -13.93
C PRO A 145 -8.75 -7.56 -13.05
N ILE A 146 -7.49 -7.74 -13.46
CA ILE A 146 -6.32 -7.17 -12.77
C ILE A 146 -6.40 -5.64 -12.75
N LEU A 147 -6.75 -5.03 -13.88
CA LEU A 147 -6.93 -3.58 -14.02
C LEU A 147 -8.42 -3.22 -13.91
N ARG A 148 -9.00 -3.49 -12.74
CA ARG A 148 -10.40 -3.27 -12.41
C ARG A 148 -10.83 -1.79 -12.43
N PRO A 149 -12.14 -1.47 -12.48
CA PRO A 149 -12.60 -0.09 -12.40
C PRO A 149 -11.93 0.68 -11.24
N GLU A 150 -11.56 1.93 -11.54
CA GLU A 150 -10.91 2.87 -10.61
C GLU A 150 -9.48 2.50 -10.13
N TRP A 151 -8.83 1.47 -10.70
CA TRP A 151 -7.45 1.10 -10.32
C TRP A 151 -6.46 2.26 -10.41
N GLN A 152 -6.64 3.21 -11.34
CA GLN A 152 -5.75 4.37 -11.44
C GLN A 152 -5.90 5.33 -10.25
N GLY A 153 -7.11 5.42 -9.69
CA GLY A 153 -7.35 6.19 -8.47
C GLY A 153 -6.56 5.62 -7.32
N ASP A 154 -6.63 4.30 -7.16
CA ASP A 154 -5.91 3.57 -6.11
C ASP A 154 -4.39 3.65 -6.32
N LEU A 155 -3.90 3.49 -7.56
CA LEU A 155 -2.46 3.68 -7.87
C LEU A 155 -1.98 5.10 -7.55
N ASN A 156 -2.80 6.12 -7.78
CA ASN A 156 -2.42 7.50 -7.43
C ASN A 156 -2.33 7.68 -5.90
N HIS A 157 -3.25 7.10 -5.13
CA HIS A 157 -3.14 7.09 -3.67
C HIS A 157 -1.88 6.32 -3.23
N PHE A 158 -1.64 5.13 -3.79
CA PHE A 158 -0.45 4.33 -3.54
C PHE A 158 0.83 5.15 -3.78
N LEU A 159 0.94 5.84 -4.92
CA LEU A 159 2.07 6.70 -5.25
C LEU A 159 2.24 7.82 -4.22
N VAL A 160 1.18 8.57 -3.93
CA VAL A 160 1.26 9.72 -3.00
C VAL A 160 1.61 9.26 -1.58
N ASN A 161 1.01 8.17 -1.10
CA ASN A 161 1.29 7.60 0.22
C ASN A 161 2.79 7.26 0.38
N HIS A 162 3.37 6.63 -0.64
CA HIS A 162 4.78 6.24 -0.63
C HIS A 162 5.73 7.43 -0.76
N LEU A 163 5.44 8.37 -1.66
CA LEU A 163 6.25 9.59 -1.79
C LEU A 163 6.22 10.42 -0.49
N ALA A 164 5.10 10.40 0.23
CA ALA A 164 4.94 11.13 1.48
C ALA A 164 5.57 10.44 2.71
N ILE A 165 6.13 9.23 2.60
CA ILE A 165 6.58 8.44 3.76
C ILE A 165 7.59 9.20 4.64
N GLY A 166 8.59 9.85 4.04
CA GLY A 166 9.59 10.63 4.77
C GLY A 166 8.96 11.81 5.53
N PHE A 167 8.01 12.50 4.91
CA PHE A 167 7.24 13.57 5.55
C PHE A 167 6.37 13.04 6.71
N VAL A 168 5.67 11.92 6.51
CA VAL A 168 4.83 11.30 7.54
C VAL A 168 5.67 10.86 8.75
N LEU A 169 6.83 10.25 8.51
CA LEU A 169 7.77 9.84 9.56
C LEU A 169 8.32 11.05 10.32
N LEU A 170 8.68 12.12 9.62
CA LEU A 170 9.13 13.38 10.22
C LEU A 170 8.05 13.95 11.16
N VAL A 171 6.82 14.10 10.65
CA VAL A 171 5.69 14.64 11.43
C VAL A 171 5.42 13.75 12.64
N THR A 172 5.41 12.44 12.45
CA THR A 172 5.17 11.48 13.53
C THR A 172 6.27 11.56 14.60
N ASN A 173 7.54 11.57 14.20
CA ASN A 173 8.65 11.68 15.14
C ASN A 173 8.59 13.00 15.93
N GLN A 174 8.35 14.11 15.25
CA GLN A 174 8.22 15.42 15.89
C GLN A 174 7.04 15.46 16.87
N PHE A 175 5.89 14.89 16.50
CA PHE A 175 4.71 14.79 17.36
C PHE A 175 5.01 14.00 18.64
N VAL A 176 5.63 12.83 18.51
CA VAL A 176 5.99 11.97 19.65
C VAL A 176 6.97 12.67 20.59
N GLN A 177 8.06 13.24 20.05
CA GLN A 177 9.08 13.90 20.86
C GLN A 177 8.56 15.15 21.56
N SER A 178 7.74 15.96 20.87
CA SER A 178 7.20 17.20 21.45
C SER A 178 6.10 16.96 22.48
N THR A 179 5.28 15.92 22.29
CA THR A 179 4.06 15.71 23.10
C THR A 179 4.24 14.65 24.18
N PHE A 180 5.07 13.63 23.95
CA PHE A 180 5.15 12.43 24.79
C PHE A 180 6.56 12.12 25.30
N SER A 181 7.55 13.01 25.11
CA SER A 181 8.90 12.81 25.67
C SER A 181 8.90 12.62 27.19
N TRP A 182 7.96 13.24 27.91
CA TRP A 182 7.78 13.07 29.36
C TRP A 182 7.39 11.65 29.78
N ALA A 183 6.79 10.86 28.87
CA ALA A 183 6.36 9.49 29.13
C ALA A 183 7.48 8.45 28.89
N ILE A 184 8.61 8.88 28.31
CA ILE A 184 9.73 7.99 28.02
C ILE A 184 10.47 7.65 29.31
N SER A 185 10.61 6.35 29.59
CA SER A 185 11.37 5.83 30.73
C SER A 185 12.45 4.86 30.26
N SER A 186 13.71 5.18 30.58
CA SER A 186 14.86 4.33 30.22
C SER A 186 14.76 2.92 30.83
N THR A 187 14.19 2.80 32.03
CA THR A 187 13.93 1.51 32.70
C THR A 187 12.91 0.67 31.93
N VAL A 188 11.79 1.27 31.52
CA VAL A 188 10.77 0.57 30.73
C VAL A 188 11.32 0.17 29.37
N GLN A 189 11.99 1.10 28.68
CA GLN A 189 12.57 0.82 27.36
C GLN A 189 13.60 -0.31 27.45
N SER A 190 14.46 -0.29 28.46
CA SER A 190 15.47 -1.34 28.66
C SER A 190 14.83 -2.70 28.97
N PHE A 191 13.74 -2.73 29.75
CA PHE A 191 12.97 -3.95 30.02
C PHE A 191 12.34 -4.52 28.74
N ILE A 192 11.64 -3.68 27.97
CA ILE A 192 10.99 -4.09 26.72
C ILE A 192 12.03 -4.51 25.67
N ALA A 193 13.13 -3.77 25.56
CA ALA A 193 14.26 -4.08 24.68
C ALA A 193 14.90 -5.44 25.02
N GLY A 194 14.93 -5.80 26.30
CA GLY A 194 15.51 -7.05 26.81
C GLY A 194 14.59 -8.26 26.79
N LEU A 195 13.33 -8.13 26.35
CA LEU A 195 12.43 -9.28 26.22
C LEU A 195 12.95 -10.27 25.16
N PRO A 196 12.69 -11.58 25.31
CA PRO A 196 12.96 -12.56 24.26
C PRO A 196 12.30 -12.14 22.94
N PHE A 197 13.02 -12.34 21.83
CA PHE A 197 12.63 -11.87 20.50
C PHE A 197 11.15 -12.14 20.15
N VAL A 198 10.66 -13.38 20.35
CA VAL A 198 9.27 -13.75 20.01
C VAL A 198 8.25 -13.00 20.88
N LEU A 199 8.52 -12.83 22.17
CA LEU A 199 7.63 -12.09 23.06
C LEU A 199 7.62 -10.60 22.71
N GLN A 200 8.80 -10.05 22.38
CA GLN A 200 8.94 -8.67 21.93
C GLN A 200 8.16 -8.43 20.61
N LEU A 201 8.24 -9.37 19.67
CA LEU A 201 7.52 -9.33 18.39
C LEU A 201 6.01 -9.40 18.57
N LEU A 202 5.51 -10.32 19.39
CA LEU A 202 4.07 -10.44 19.66
C LEU A 202 3.55 -9.21 20.40
N LEU A 203 4.35 -8.65 21.31
CA LEU A 203 3.98 -7.46 22.06
C LEU A 203 3.90 -6.21 21.16
N ILE A 204 4.86 -5.99 20.25
CA ILE A 204 4.78 -4.85 19.33
C ILE A 204 3.55 -4.96 18.42
N LEU A 205 3.26 -6.16 17.90
CA LEU A 205 2.08 -6.40 17.06
C LEU A 205 0.80 -6.11 17.85
N LEU A 206 0.71 -6.57 19.09
CA LEU A 206 -0.48 -6.36 19.92
C LEU A 206 -0.67 -4.89 20.28
N VAL A 207 0.38 -4.20 20.70
CA VAL A 207 0.32 -2.76 21.05
C VAL A 207 -0.06 -1.93 19.83
N ALA A 208 0.55 -2.22 18.69
CA ALA A 208 0.25 -1.53 17.45
C ALA A 208 -1.19 -1.78 16.98
N ASP A 209 -1.70 -3.01 17.12
CA ASP A 209 -3.07 -3.33 16.72
C ASP A 209 -4.11 -2.75 17.69
N LEU A 210 -3.82 -2.62 18.98
CA LEU A 210 -4.69 -1.90 19.93
C LEU A 210 -4.79 -0.41 19.58
N MET A 211 -3.62 0.22 19.36
CA MET A 211 -3.38 1.33 18.40
C MET A 211 -4.43 1.50 17.33
N GLN A 212 -4.27 0.65 16.33
CA GLN A 212 -5.00 0.65 15.08
C GLN A 212 -6.50 0.44 15.32
N TYR A 213 -6.88 -0.55 16.12
CA TYR A 213 -8.26 -0.89 16.46
C TYR A 213 -8.99 0.30 17.07
N ALA A 214 -8.40 0.99 18.06
CA ALA A 214 -9.04 2.13 18.70
C ALA A 214 -9.24 3.30 17.73
N ALA A 215 -8.23 3.63 16.93
CA ALA A 215 -8.31 4.67 15.90
C ALA A 215 -9.36 4.31 14.85
N HIS A 216 -9.33 3.07 14.36
CA HIS A 216 -10.18 2.57 13.31
C HIS A 216 -11.66 2.53 13.74
N ARG A 217 -11.93 2.05 14.96
CA ARG A 217 -13.25 2.14 15.55
C ARG A 217 -13.72 3.59 15.68
N ALA A 218 -12.86 4.50 16.13
CA ALA A 218 -13.21 5.92 16.20
C ALA A 218 -13.53 6.51 14.82
N TYR A 219 -12.84 6.07 13.76
CA TYR A 219 -13.12 6.48 12.39
C TYR A 219 -14.50 6.07 11.89
N HIS A 220 -15.02 4.93 12.33
CA HIS A 220 -16.37 4.48 12.00
C HIS A 220 -17.44 5.14 12.89
N GLU A 221 -17.22 5.13 14.20
CA GLU A 221 -18.24 5.50 15.19
C GLU A 221 -18.40 7.02 15.37
N ILE A 222 -17.42 7.83 14.96
CA ILE A 222 -17.48 9.29 15.05
C ILE A 222 -17.79 9.87 13.67
N PRO A 223 -18.98 10.48 13.43
CA PRO A 223 -19.40 10.92 12.10
C PRO A 223 -18.44 11.90 11.42
N PHE A 224 -17.74 12.73 12.21
CA PHE A 224 -16.71 13.63 11.68
C PHE A 224 -15.52 12.86 11.09
N LEU A 225 -15.02 11.85 11.80
CA LEU A 225 -13.89 11.05 11.35
C LEU A 225 -14.27 10.12 10.19
N TRP A 226 -15.51 9.61 10.19
CA TRP A 226 -16.05 8.82 9.08
C TRP A 226 -15.98 9.56 7.74
N ARG A 227 -16.11 10.89 7.73
CA ARG A 227 -15.95 11.66 6.48
C ARG A 227 -14.63 11.36 5.77
N PHE A 228 -13.55 11.27 6.54
CA PHE A 228 -12.22 10.96 6.02
C PHE A 228 -12.08 9.48 5.68
N HIS A 229 -12.54 8.62 6.58
CA HIS A 229 -12.39 7.18 6.43
C HIS A 229 -13.29 6.56 5.37
N SER A 230 -14.40 7.21 5.05
CA SER A 230 -15.26 6.84 3.93
C SER A 230 -14.56 6.91 2.57
N VAL A 231 -13.42 7.62 2.47
CA VAL A 231 -12.53 7.55 1.29
C VAL A 231 -12.01 6.12 1.13
N HIS A 232 -11.50 5.52 2.21
CA HIS A 232 -11.02 4.14 2.23
C HIS A 232 -12.13 3.15 1.89
N HIS A 233 -13.26 3.27 2.57
CA HIS A 233 -14.45 2.41 2.33
C HIS A 233 -15.15 2.64 0.99
N SER A 234 -14.74 3.61 0.18
CA SER A 234 -15.39 3.86 -1.11
C SER A 234 -15.03 2.84 -2.21
N ALA A 235 -14.08 1.95 -1.96
CA ALA A 235 -13.68 0.92 -2.91
C ALA A 235 -14.83 -0.10 -3.12
N LYS A 236 -15.30 -0.23 -4.36
CA LYS A 236 -16.36 -1.19 -4.75
C LYS A 236 -15.83 -2.57 -5.12
N HIS A 237 -14.52 -2.65 -5.26
CA HIS A 237 -13.79 -3.84 -5.64
C HIS A 237 -12.54 -3.89 -4.77
N LEU A 238 -12.37 -4.99 -4.06
CA LEU A 238 -11.20 -5.22 -3.21
C LEU A 238 -10.19 -6.07 -3.96
N ASP A 239 -8.95 -5.62 -3.91
CA ASP A 239 -7.73 -6.30 -4.32
C ASP A 239 -6.55 -5.70 -3.53
N TRP A 240 -5.36 -6.20 -3.80
CA TRP A 240 -4.12 -5.76 -3.15
C TRP A 240 -3.89 -4.24 -3.25
N LEU A 241 -4.38 -3.60 -4.32
CA LEU A 241 -4.20 -2.16 -4.52
C LEU A 241 -5.28 -1.34 -3.79
N ALA A 242 -6.47 -1.90 -3.55
CA ALA A 242 -7.60 -1.21 -2.92
C ALA A 242 -7.24 -0.61 -1.55
N GLY A 243 -6.42 -1.32 -0.76
CA GLY A 243 -5.99 -0.87 0.57
C GLY A 243 -5.20 0.44 0.57
N SER A 244 -4.64 0.84 -0.57
CA SER A 244 -3.91 2.11 -0.70
C SER A 244 -4.81 3.35 -0.72
N ARG A 245 -6.10 3.18 -1.05
CA ARG A 245 -7.08 4.27 -1.09
C ARG A 245 -7.28 4.80 0.33
N GLN A 246 -6.71 5.95 0.65
CA GLN A 246 -6.76 6.50 2.01
C GLN A 246 -6.62 8.03 2.00
N HIS A 247 -7.26 8.70 2.97
CA HIS A 247 -7.10 10.14 3.13
C HIS A 247 -5.77 10.48 3.83
N MET A 248 -5.08 11.56 3.42
CA MET A 248 -3.76 11.95 3.99
C MET A 248 -3.81 12.23 5.49
N PHE A 249 -4.88 12.91 5.95
CA PHE A 249 -5.11 13.12 7.38
C PHE A 249 -5.15 11.79 8.15
N GLU A 250 -5.87 10.79 7.64
CA GLU A 250 -5.98 9.49 8.29
C GLU A 250 -4.63 8.76 8.30
N LEU A 251 -3.86 8.83 7.21
CA LEU A 251 -2.52 8.27 7.13
C LEU A 251 -1.63 8.82 8.25
N ILE A 252 -1.57 10.14 8.39
CA ILE A 252 -0.73 10.81 9.40
C ILE A 252 -1.23 10.53 10.81
N ALA A 253 -2.54 10.67 11.06
CA ALA A 253 -3.15 10.47 12.37
C ALA A 253 -2.93 9.04 12.87
N THR A 254 -3.19 8.05 12.01
CA THR A 254 -3.00 6.63 12.35
C THR A 254 -1.53 6.32 12.63
N ARG A 255 -0.59 6.84 11.82
CA ARG A 255 0.84 6.64 12.06
C ARG A 255 1.29 7.28 13.37
N CYS A 256 0.82 8.47 13.70
CA CYS A 256 1.08 9.09 14.99
C CYS A 256 0.57 8.23 16.15
N LEU A 257 -0.69 7.77 16.10
CA LEU A 257 -1.29 6.97 17.17
C LEU A 257 -0.59 5.63 17.38
N VAL A 258 -0.26 4.92 16.30
CA VAL A 258 0.38 3.60 16.36
C VAL A 258 1.86 3.70 16.76
N LEU A 259 2.60 4.68 16.24
CA LEU A 259 4.03 4.79 16.52
C LEU A 259 4.31 5.39 17.91
N THR A 260 3.44 6.24 18.46
CA THR A 260 3.60 6.80 19.82
C THR A 260 3.93 5.74 20.89
N PRO A 261 3.10 4.71 21.12
CA PRO A 261 3.42 3.71 22.13
C PRO A 261 4.63 2.86 21.76
N ILE A 262 4.90 2.63 20.47
CA ILE A 262 6.09 1.90 20.03
C ILE A 262 7.36 2.64 20.44
N PHE A 263 7.40 3.97 20.24
CA PHE A 263 8.52 4.81 20.66
C PHE A 263 8.64 4.93 22.17
N ILE A 264 7.52 5.10 22.89
CA ILE A 264 7.52 5.19 24.36
C ILE A 264 8.05 3.90 24.98
N LEU A 265 7.59 2.74 24.49
CA LEU A 265 7.98 1.43 25.01
C LEU A 265 9.39 1.01 24.61
N GLY A 266 9.98 1.57 23.55
CA GLY A 266 11.39 1.35 23.20
C GLY A 266 11.70 -0.06 22.70
N PHE A 267 10.90 -0.57 21.77
CA PHE A 267 11.20 -1.83 21.08
C PHE A 267 12.55 -1.77 20.35
N SER A 268 13.22 -2.92 20.25
CA SER A 268 14.49 -3.02 19.51
C SER A 268 14.31 -2.68 18.02
N LYS A 269 15.36 -2.15 17.39
CA LYS A 269 15.33 -1.77 15.97
C LYS A 269 14.99 -2.96 15.06
N ASP A 270 15.50 -4.14 15.37
CA ASP A 270 15.24 -5.35 14.59
C ASP A 270 13.76 -5.74 14.65
N ILE A 271 13.14 -5.65 15.84
CA ILE A 271 11.71 -5.91 16.00
C ILE A 271 10.86 -4.87 15.28
N ILE A 272 11.21 -3.58 15.36
CA ILE A 272 10.49 -2.54 14.61
C ILE A 272 10.59 -2.80 13.10
N SER A 273 11.77 -3.18 12.61
CA SER A 273 12.00 -3.46 11.18
C SER A 273 11.15 -4.64 10.70
N ILE A 274 11.09 -5.72 11.47
CA ILE A 274 10.27 -6.90 11.15
C ILE A 274 8.78 -6.58 11.25
N TYR A 275 8.37 -5.81 12.26
CA TYR A 275 6.99 -5.33 12.38
C TYR A 275 6.56 -4.53 11.15
N VAL A 276 7.40 -3.61 10.65
CA VAL A 276 7.11 -2.84 9.42
C VAL A 276 6.87 -3.74 8.21
N ILE A 277 7.65 -4.81 8.06
CA ILE A 277 7.45 -5.81 7.00
C ILE A 277 6.13 -6.55 7.19
N ILE A 278 5.85 -7.04 8.41
CA ILE A 278 4.62 -7.78 8.71
C ILE A 278 3.39 -6.90 8.45
N VAL A 279 3.37 -5.66 8.94
CA VAL A 279 2.23 -4.75 8.74
C VAL A 279 2.08 -4.34 7.28
N GLY A 280 3.17 -4.14 6.54
CA GLY A 280 3.12 -3.86 5.11
C GLY A 280 2.46 -5.00 4.33
N VAL A 281 2.95 -6.23 4.54
CA VAL A 281 2.41 -7.43 3.85
C VAL A 281 0.97 -7.72 4.30
N GLN A 282 0.69 -7.69 5.60
CA GLN A 282 -0.64 -8.02 6.11
C GLN A 282 -1.69 -6.97 5.71
N ALA A 283 -1.37 -5.69 5.71
CA ALA A 283 -2.29 -4.65 5.28
C ALA A 283 -2.73 -4.85 3.82
N VAL A 284 -1.80 -5.22 2.93
CA VAL A 284 -2.12 -5.54 1.53
C VAL A 284 -2.90 -6.85 1.43
N PHE A 285 -2.44 -7.89 2.13
CA PHE A 285 -3.08 -9.21 2.11
C PHE A 285 -4.54 -9.18 2.58
N ASN A 286 -4.85 -8.39 3.61
CA ASN A 286 -6.21 -8.24 4.14
C ASN A 286 -7.21 -7.70 3.11
N HIS A 287 -6.78 -6.91 2.13
CA HIS A 287 -7.65 -6.38 1.06
C HIS A 287 -7.61 -7.24 -0.21
N ALA A 288 -6.67 -8.17 -0.32
CA ALA A 288 -6.43 -8.90 -1.54
C ALA A 288 -7.63 -9.79 -1.89
N ASN A 289 -7.89 -9.93 -3.19
CA ASN A 289 -8.96 -10.77 -3.73
C ASN A 289 -8.62 -12.27 -3.62
N VAL A 290 -8.36 -12.74 -2.40
CA VAL A 290 -7.81 -14.07 -2.12
C VAL A 290 -8.75 -14.85 -1.23
N GLN A 291 -9.08 -16.07 -1.66
CA GLN A 291 -9.88 -17.00 -0.88
C GLN A 291 -8.97 -17.99 -0.14
N VAL A 292 -8.74 -17.72 1.15
CA VAL A 292 -8.02 -18.64 2.05
C VAL A 292 -8.90 -19.00 3.24
N ASN A 293 -9.06 -20.29 3.52
CA ASN A 293 -9.76 -20.76 4.71
C ASN A 293 -8.80 -20.82 5.90
N PHE A 294 -8.95 -19.89 6.84
CA PHE A 294 -8.12 -19.82 8.05
C PHE A 294 -8.54 -20.84 9.14
N GLY A 295 -9.62 -21.60 8.94
CA GLY A 295 -10.10 -22.56 9.93
C GLY A 295 -10.38 -21.88 11.27
N TRP A 296 -9.73 -22.36 12.34
CA TRP A 296 -9.83 -21.78 13.68
C TRP A 296 -8.98 -20.50 13.86
N LEU A 297 -7.95 -20.28 13.03
CA LEU A 297 -7.09 -19.09 13.11
C LEU A 297 -7.84 -17.80 12.81
N ARG A 298 -9.01 -17.87 12.15
CA ARG A 298 -9.87 -16.70 11.90
C ARG A 298 -10.32 -15.98 13.17
N TYR A 299 -10.28 -16.64 14.32
CA TYR A 299 -10.61 -16.05 15.61
C TYR A 299 -9.40 -15.36 16.27
N LEU A 300 -8.20 -15.55 15.74
CA LEU A 300 -6.97 -14.96 16.26
C LEU A 300 -6.39 -13.91 15.32
N ILE A 301 -6.36 -14.19 14.01
CA ILE A 301 -5.68 -13.39 13.00
C ILE A 301 -6.70 -12.90 11.97
N VAL A 302 -6.57 -11.64 11.58
CA VAL A 302 -7.37 -11.04 10.51
C VAL A 302 -7.03 -11.74 9.19
N SER A 303 -8.08 -12.15 8.48
CA SER A 303 -7.99 -12.78 7.15
C SER A 303 -8.59 -11.85 6.09
N PRO A 304 -8.36 -12.11 4.80
CA PRO A 304 -9.01 -11.34 3.74
C PRO A 304 -10.54 -11.35 3.89
N GLN A 305 -11.14 -12.51 4.19
CA GLN A 305 -12.59 -12.59 4.42
C GLN A 305 -13.05 -11.69 5.58
N PHE A 306 -12.30 -11.66 6.69
CA PHE A 306 -12.63 -10.83 7.85
C PHE A 306 -12.64 -9.34 7.49
N HIS A 307 -11.61 -8.89 6.77
CA HIS A 307 -11.46 -7.49 6.39
C HIS A 307 -12.35 -7.08 5.20
N HIS A 308 -12.70 -8.02 4.32
CA HIS A 308 -13.71 -7.80 3.30
C HIS A 308 -15.09 -7.56 3.93
N TRP A 309 -15.44 -8.32 4.98
CA TRP A 309 -16.65 -8.04 5.77
C TRP A 309 -16.61 -6.64 6.39
N HIS A 310 -15.46 -6.13 6.78
CA HIS A 310 -15.34 -4.76 7.28
C HIS A 310 -15.62 -3.70 6.20
N HIS A 311 -15.14 -3.94 4.98
CA HIS A 311 -15.37 -3.06 3.81
C HIS A 311 -16.76 -3.18 3.19
N ALA A 312 -17.59 -4.09 3.70
CA ALA A 312 -18.89 -4.38 3.13
C ALA A 312 -19.94 -3.34 3.52
N SER A 313 -20.85 -3.09 2.60
CA SER A 313 -22.01 -2.21 2.77
C SER A 313 -23.27 -2.96 3.25
N ASP A 314 -23.17 -4.28 3.38
CA ASP A 314 -24.18 -5.15 3.97
C ASP A 314 -24.59 -4.67 5.36
N LYS A 315 -25.88 -4.72 5.69
CA LYS A 315 -26.38 -4.26 7.00
C LYS A 315 -25.69 -4.96 8.19
N ALA A 316 -25.28 -6.21 8.02
CA ALA A 316 -24.59 -6.99 9.05
C ALA A 316 -23.12 -6.58 9.26
N ALA A 317 -22.54 -5.85 8.29
CA ALA A 317 -21.14 -5.44 8.25
C ALA A 317 -20.88 -4.05 8.83
N ILE A 318 -21.89 -3.19 8.87
CA ILE A 318 -21.75 -1.79 9.31
C ILE A 318 -21.21 -1.72 10.74
N ASP A 319 -20.14 -0.93 10.93
CA ASP A 319 -19.48 -0.69 12.21
C ASP A 319 -18.98 -1.99 12.88
N ARG A 320 -18.29 -2.85 12.10
CA ARG A 320 -17.75 -4.14 12.56
C ARG A 320 -16.33 -4.40 12.05
N ASN A 321 -15.65 -5.36 12.67
CA ASN A 321 -14.34 -5.91 12.24
C ASN A 321 -13.24 -4.84 12.11
N TYR A 322 -12.88 -4.16 13.20
CA TYR A 322 -11.93 -3.05 13.20
C TYR A 322 -10.44 -3.43 13.30
N ALA A 323 -10.11 -4.63 13.77
CA ALA A 323 -8.72 -5.05 13.95
C ALA A 323 -7.99 -5.17 12.61
N ALA A 324 -6.69 -4.87 12.59
CA ALA A 324 -5.85 -5.02 11.40
C ALA A 324 -4.99 -6.30 11.46
N HIS A 325 -4.55 -6.70 12.65
CA HIS A 325 -3.71 -7.88 12.84
C HIS A 325 -4.46 -9.04 13.49
N PHE A 326 -5.13 -8.77 14.60
CA PHE A 326 -5.66 -9.75 15.52
C PHE A 326 -7.18 -9.66 15.64
N SER A 327 -7.88 -10.53 14.90
CA SER A 327 -9.35 -10.54 14.90
C SER A 327 -9.94 -10.82 16.27
N PHE A 328 -9.19 -11.43 17.21
CA PHE A 328 -9.67 -11.65 18.58
C PHE A 328 -10.04 -10.35 19.29
N LEU A 329 -9.46 -9.20 18.92
CA LEU A 329 -9.81 -7.90 19.49
C LEU A 329 -11.29 -7.58 19.23
N ASP A 330 -11.78 -7.83 18.01
CA ASP A 330 -13.19 -7.65 17.68
C ASP A 330 -14.12 -8.61 18.42
N TYR A 331 -13.69 -9.85 18.67
CA TYR A 331 -14.46 -10.78 19.49
C TYR A 331 -14.50 -10.34 20.95
N LEU A 332 -13.36 -9.86 21.49
CA LEU A 332 -13.24 -9.36 22.86
C LEU A 332 -14.11 -8.12 23.09
N PHE A 333 -14.10 -7.18 22.14
CA PHE A 333 -14.86 -5.93 22.22
C PHE A 333 -16.27 -6.00 21.64
N GLY A 334 -16.69 -7.18 21.17
CA GLY A 334 -18.05 -7.42 20.67
C GLY A 334 -18.37 -6.77 19.31
N THR A 335 -17.34 -6.46 18.51
CA THR A 335 -17.45 -5.79 17.19
C THR A 335 -17.22 -6.75 16.02
N ALA A 336 -17.03 -8.04 16.26
CA ALA A 336 -16.89 -9.03 15.19
C ALA A 336 -18.21 -9.30 14.46
N VAL A 337 -18.19 -9.33 13.12
CA VAL A 337 -19.29 -9.86 12.31
C VAL A 337 -19.50 -11.33 12.69
N ARG A 338 -20.73 -11.67 13.07
CA ARG A 338 -21.10 -13.04 13.44
C ARG A 338 -21.34 -13.88 12.19
N GLY A 339 -20.84 -15.13 12.18
CA GLY A 339 -21.19 -16.10 11.14
C GLY A 339 -20.48 -15.89 9.79
N GLN A 340 -19.16 -15.63 9.80
CA GLN A 340 -18.30 -15.45 8.61
C GLN A 340 -18.11 -16.73 7.77
N LYS A 341 -19.15 -17.52 7.54
CA LYS A 341 -19.11 -18.65 6.60
C LYS A 341 -19.21 -18.19 5.15
N GLU A 342 -19.87 -17.06 4.93
CA GLU A 342 -20.11 -16.46 3.62
C GLU A 342 -19.21 -15.25 3.41
N TRP A 343 -19.11 -14.80 2.16
CA TRP A 343 -18.45 -13.55 1.80
C TRP A 343 -19.51 -12.44 1.67
N PRO A 344 -19.15 -11.18 1.89
CA PRO A 344 -20.08 -10.06 1.71
C PRO A 344 -20.52 -9.92 0.27
N GLU A 345 -21.75 -9.45 0.07
CA GLU A 345 -22.33 -9.28 -1.26
C GLU A 345 -21.82 -8.01 -1.95
N GLN A 346 -21.71 -6.90 -1.20
CA GLN A 346 -21.47 -5.57 -1.76
C GLN A 346 -20.41 -4.79 -0.96
N TYR A 347 -19.48 -4.17 -1.67
CA TYR A 347 -18.48 -3.26 -1.11
C TYR A 347 -18.79 -1.80 -1.46
N GLY A 348 -18.18 -0.89 -0.72
CA GLY A 348 -18.33 0.54 -0.93
C GLY A 348 -19.07 1.24 0.21
N VAL A 349 -19.20 2.55 0.11
CA VAL A 349 -19.99 3.34 1.06
C VAL A 349 -21.48 3.23 0.76
N VAL A 350 -22.31 3.13 1.79
CA VAL A 350 -23.78 3.14 1.64
C VAL A 350 -24.22 4.44 0.96
N GLY A 351 -24.95 4.31 -0.15
CA GLY A 351 -25.41 5.44 -0.96
C GLY A 351 -24.40 5.94 -2.01
N ASP A 352 -23.24 5.30 -2.14
CA ASP A 352 -22.27 5.50 -3.23
C ASP A 352 -21.98 6.97 -3.56
N TYR A 353 -21.72 7.76 -2.52
CA TYR A 353 -21.62 9.22 -2.64
C TYR A 353 -20.20 9.75 -2.86
N MET A 354 -19.17 8.90 -2.73
CA MET A 354 -17.78 9.33 -2.78
C MET A 354 -17.38 9.64 -4.22
N PRO A 355 -16.84 10.85 -4.51
CA PRO A 355 -16.41 11.17 -5.87
C PRO A 355 -15.24 10.30 -6.34
N VAL A 356 -15.17 10.08 -7.66
CA VAL A 356 -14.10 9.33 -8.30
C VAL A 356 -12.85 10.19 -8.48
N GLY A 357 -11.70 9.65 -8.07
CA GLY A 357 -10.38 10.22 -8.28
C GLY A 357 -9.76 10.80 -7.02
N MET A 358 -8.48 10.50 -6.81
CA MET A 358 -7.72 10.82 -5.59
C MET A 358 -7.89 12.27 -5.13
N PHE A 359 -7.69 13.26 -6.01
CA PHE A 359 -7.79 14.67 -5.63
C PHE A 359 -9.19 15.05 -5.11
N LYS A 360 -10.25 14.60 -5.77
CA LYS A 360 -11.62 14.84 -5.30
C LYS A 360 -11.87 14.14 -3.96
N GLN A 361 -11.35 12.92 -3.80
CA GLN A 361 -11.47 12.15 -2.57
C GLN A 361 -10.71 12.79 -1.39
N GLN A 362 -9.59 13.48 -1.61
CA GLN A 362 -8.92 14.26 -0.55
C GLN A 362 -9.68 15.55 -0.21
N LEU A 363 -10.38 16.17 -1.17
CA LEU A 363 -11.12 17.42 -0.96
C LEU A 363 -12.54 17.20 -0.40
N TYR A 364 -13.14 16.04 -0.66
CA TYR A 364 -14.51 15.73 -0.28
C TYR A 364 -14.76 15.77 1.23
N PRO A 365 -13.92 15.16 2.10
CA PRO A 365 -14.11 15.22 3.55
C PRO A 365 -14.07 16.64 4.10
N LEU A 366 -13.38 17.56 3.42
CA LEU A 366 -13.27 18.98 3.77
C LEU A 366 -14.47 19.82 3.27
N GLY A 367 -15.42 19.23 2.54
CA GLY A 367 -16.54 19.95 1.93
C GLY A 367 -16.16 20.73 0.67
N LEU A 368 -14.97 20.48 0.10
CA LEU A 368 -14.43 21.21 -1.05
C LEU A 368 -14.64 20.48 -2.39
N ALA A 369 -15.24 19.29 -2.37
CA ALA A 369 -15.66 18.57 -3.57
C ALA A 369 -17.13 18.11 -3.44
N LYS A 370 -17.86 18.12 -4.56
CA LYS A 370 -19.23 17.63 -4.62
C LYS A 370 -19.24 16.10 -4.75
N LYS A 371 -20.33 15.49 -4.28
CA LYS A 371 -20.66 14.09 -4.55
C LYS A 371 -20.79 13.89 -6.07
N ASP A 372 -20.35 12.75 -6.57
CA ASP A 372 -20.72 12.36 -7.93
C ASP A 372 -22.21 11.98 -7.89
N THR A 373 -23.05 12.78 -8.56
CA THR A 373 -24.46 12.42 -8.76
C THR A 373 -24.52 11.34 -9.82
N LYS A 374 -25.02 10.15 -9.46
CA LYS A 374 -25.42 9.15 -10.45
C LYS A 374 -26.68 9.59 -11.18
#